data_AF-A0AAD6V9I3-F1
#
_entry.id   AF-A0AAD6V9I3-F1
#
_cell.length_a   1.000
_cell.length_b   1.000
_cell.length_c   1.000
_cell.angle_alpha   90.00
_cell.angle_beta   90.00
_cell.angle_gamma   90.00
#
_symmetry.space_group_name_H-M   'P 1'
#
loop_
_entity.id
_entity.type
_entity.pdbx_description
1 polymer ?
#
loop_
_entity_poly.entity_id
_entity_poly.type
_entity_poly.pdbx_seq_one_letter_code
_entity_poly.pdbx_strand_id
1 'polypeptide(L)'
;MCFTHFKTFKDKDALRQDPVDACRIESPLENLQPGEYANDNRREMCMTTGADFRNLHFDSPEWCENWSKYGAWGIWKITTVSRLFEEKKRKWRVLFG
;
A
#
# COMPACT_ATOMS: atom_id res chain seq x y z
N MET A 1 19.33 5.89 0.64
CA MET A 1 18.32 5.61 -0.41
C MET A 1 17.18 6.59 -0.19
N CYS A 2 16.94 7.52 -1.12
CA CYS A 2 16.04 8.68 -0.95
C CYS A 2 14.72 8.52 -1.73
N PHE A 3 14.11 7.33 -1.68
CA PHE A 3 12.82 7.11 -2.33
C PHE A 3 11.69 7.32 -1.32
N THR A 4 10.55 7.77 -1.84
CA THR A 4 9.31 7.78 -1.08
C THR A 4 9.00 6.37 -0.59
N HIS A 5 8.51 6.28 0.63
CA HIS A 5 8.20 4.98 1.23
C HIS A 5 7.01 5.09 2.17
N PHE A 6 6.35 3.96 2.38
CA PHE A 6 5.32 3.82 3.41
C PHE A 6 5.96 3.48 4.74
N LYS A 7 5.61 4.22 5.80
CA LYS A 7 6.31 4.13 7.08
C LYS A 7 5.64 3.21 8.09
N THR A 8 4.45 3.57 8.56
CA THR A 8 3.74 2.80 9.61
C THR A 8 2.47 2.23 9.03
N PHE A 9 2.37 0.90 8.97
CA PHE A 9 1.16 0.22 8.53
C PHE A 9 0.18 0.10 9.70
N LYS A 10 -0.98 0.70 9.57
CA LYS A 10 -2.08 0.58 10.52
C LYS A 10 -3.10 -0.40 9.95
N ASP A 11 -3.38 -1.45 10.71
CA ASP A 11 -4.52 -2.32 10.45
C ASP A 11 -5.75 -1.62 11.00
N LYS A 12 -6.63 -1.17 10.10
CA LYS A 12 -7.99 -0.79 10.44
C LYS A 12 -8.78 -2.10 10.39
N ASP A 13 -9.23 -2.53 11.56
CA ASP A 13 -9.95 -3.80 11.78
C ASP A 13 -11.01 -4.09 10.72
N ALA A 14 -11.38 -5.38 10.64
CA ALA A 14 -12.26 -5.97 9.65
C ALA A 14 -13.35 -5.00 9.15
N LEU A 15 -13.35 -4.74 7.84
CA LEU A 15 -14.43 -3.99 7.21
C LEU A 15 -15.72 -4.76 7.49
N ARG A 16 -16.54 -4.22 8.40
CA ARG A 16 -17.69 -4.88 9.04
C ARG A 16 -18.80 -5.32 8.06
N GLN A 17 -18.61 -5.09 6.76
CA GLN A 17 -19.51 -5.38 5.64
C GLN A 17 -18.85 -6.13 4.48
N ASP A 18 -17.55 -6.41 4.53
CA ASP A 18 -16.87 -7.25 3.55
C ASP A 18 -16.89 -8.72 4.00
N PRO A 19 -16.76 -9.70 3.08
CA PRO A 19 -16.72 -11.11 3.44
C PRO A 19 -15.67 -11.35 4.54
N VAL A 20 -16.00 -12.27 5.44
CA VAL A 20 -15.16 -12.79 6.53
C VAL A 20 -13.69 -12.78 6.07
N ASP A 21 -12.84 -11.99 6.74
CA ASP A 21 -11.38 -11.83 6.52
C ASP A 21 -10.85 -10.65 5.66
N ALA A 22 -11.63 -9.59 5.42
CA ALA A 22 -11.09 -8.36 4.81
C ALA A 22 -10.53 -7.36 5.84
N CYS A 23 -9.20 -7.19 5.87
CA CYS A 23 -8.52 -6.15 6.66
C CYS A 23 -8.18 -4.94 5.78
N ARG A 24 -8.44 -3.73 6.26
CA ARG A 24 -7.97 -2.52 5.60
C ARG A 24 -6.64 -2.12 6.22
N ILE A 25 -5.60 -2.00 5.39
CA ILE A 25 -4.30 -1.50 5.83
C ILE A 25 -4.11 -0.11 5.26
N GLU A 26 -3.64 0.81 6.09
CA GLU A 26 -3.33 2.17 5.68
C GLU A 26 -1.92 2.55 6.14
N SER A 27 -1.20 3.29 5.31
CA SER A 27 0.14 3.77 5.68
C SER A 27 0.42 5.16 5.11
N PRO A 28 0.98 6.09 5.91
CA PRO A 28 1.38 7.39 5.41
C PRO A 28 2.58 7.26 4.47
N LEU A 29 2.51 8.00 3.35
CA LEU A 29 3.64 8.19 2.45
C LEU A 29 4.60 9.22 3.05
N GLU A 30 5.86 8.86 3.16
CA GLU A 30 6.92 9.65 3.78
C GLU A 30 8.05 9.91 2.79
N ASN A 31 8.96 10.81 3.18
CA ASN A 31 10.12 11.20 2.39
C ASN A 31 9.77 11.82 1.01
N LEU A 32 8.68 12.59 0.97
CA LEU A 32 8.34 13.45 -0.18
C LEU A 32 9.40 14.55 -0.32
N GLN A 33 9.91 14.75 -1.54
CA GLN A 33 10.89 15.81 -1.77
C GLN A 33 10.23 17.21 -1.84
N PRO A 34 10.96 18.31 -1.58
CA PRO A 34 10.45 19.69 -1.65
C PRO A 34 9.68 20.06 -2.92
N GLY A 35 10.00 19.45 -4.07
CA GLY A 35 9.27 19.65 -5.33
C GLY A 35 8.04 18.75 -5.54
N GLU A 36 7.85 17.74 -4.69
CA GLU A 36 6.79 16.73 -4.80
C GLU A 36 5.60 17.00 -3.89
N TYR A 37 5.64 18.10 -3.13
CA TYR A 37 4.54 18.52 -2.27
C TYR A 37 3.32 19.05 -3.04
N ALA A 38 3.35 19.16 -4.38
CA ALA A 38 2.14 19.39 -5.17
C ALA A 38 1.18 18.20 -5.03
N ASN A 39 -0.14 18.44 -4.88
CA ASN A 39 -1.11 17.37 -4.59
C ASN A 39 -1.12 16.25 -5.64
N ASP A 40 -0.93 16.58 -6.92
CA ASP A 40 -0.89 15.59 -8.00
C ASP A 40 0.35 14.69 -7.91
N ASN A 41 1.53 15.28 -7.64
CA ASN A 41 2.78 14.54 -7.45
C ASN A 41 2.70 13.61 -6.24
N ARG A 42 2.10 14.04 -5.12
CA ARG A 42 1.93 13.17 -3.95
C ARG A 42 1.06 11.96 -4.25
N ARG A 43 0.01 12.14 -5.04
CA ARG A 43 -0.89 11.05 -5.43
C ARG A 43 -0.20 10.08 -6.38
N GLU A 44 0.54 10.60 -7.35
CA GLU A 44 1.36 9.79 -8.25
C GLU A 44 2.38 8.96 -7.49
N MET A 45 3.21 9.61 -6.66
CA MET A 45 4.21 8.92 -5.83
C MET A 45 3.58 7.90 -4.89
N CYS A 46 2.40 8.19 -4.34
CA CYS A 46 1.67 7.22 -3.53
C CYS A 46 1.26 5.97 -4.34
N MET A 47 0.77 6.14 -5.57
CA MET A 47 0.32 5.03 -6.41
C MET A 47 1.48 4.24 -7.04
N THR A 48 2.69 4.81 -7.15
CA THR A 48 3.86 4.14 -7.73
C THR A 48 4.83 3.58 -6.70
N THR A 49 4.64 3.93 -5.41
CA THR A 49 5.46 3.40 -4.33
C THR A 49 4.98 2.01 -3.93
N GLY A 50 5.90 1.04 -3.92
CA GLY A 50 5.64 -0.31 -3.41
C GLY A 50 5.64 -0.37 -1.87
N ALA A 51 5.03 -1.41 -1.32
CA ALA A 51 4.96 -1.66 0.11
C ALA A 51 5.23 -3.13 0.44
N ASP A 52 6.08 -3.34 1.43
CA ASP A 52 6.35 -4.66 2.00
C ASP A 52 5.77 -4.74 3.43
N PHE A 53 4.78 -5.61 3.64
CA PHE A 53 4.25 -5.86 4.98
C PHE A 53 3.71 -7.28 5.11
N ARG A 54 3.84 -7.87 6.30
CA ARG A 54 3.40 -9.25 6.60
C ARG A 54 3.90 -10.30 5.59
N ASN A 55 5.15 -10.14 5.11
CA ASN A 55 5.78 -10.99 4.07
C ASN A 55 5.09 -10.98 2.70
N LEU A 56 4.26 -9.96 2.43
CA LEU A 56 3.65 -9.72 1.13
C LEU A 56 4.26 -8.45 0.55
N HIS A 57 4.61 -8.50 -0.73
CA HIS A 57 5.09 -7.36 -1.50
C HIS A 57 3.94 -6.87 -2.38
N PHE A 58 3.58 -5.60 -2.24
CA PHE A 58 2.61 -4.95 -3.11
C PHE A 58 3.33 -3.91 -3.95
N ASP A 59 3.19 -4.02 -5.27
CA ASP A 59 3.82 -3.07 -6.21
C ASP A 59 3.23 -1.65 -6.05
N SER A 60 1.98 -1.54 -5.57
CA SER A 60 1.27 -0.29 -5.29
C SER A 60 0.15 -0.47 -4.26
N PRO A 61 -0.37 0.60 -3.64
CA PRO A 61 -1.67 0.58 -2.97
C PRO A 61 -2.83 0.37 -3.95
N GLU A 62 -4.00 -0.03 -3.43
CA GLU A 62 -5.23 -0.08 -4.23
C GLU A 62 -5.74 1.33 -4.53
N TRP A 63 -5.63 2.23 -3.56
CA TRP A 63 -5.85 3.66 -3.77
C TRP A 63 -5.08 4.50 -2.76
N CYS A 64 -4.98 5.79 -3.07
CA CYS A 64 -4.33 6.78 -2.25
C CYS A 64 -5.33 7.82 -1.77
N GLU A 65 -5.29 8.12 -0.48
CA GLU A 65 -6.12 9.13 0.17
C GLU A 65 -5.26 10.28 0.66
N ASN A 66 -5.68 11.53 0.42
CA ASN A 66 -4.95 12.70 0.89
C ASN A 66 -5.68 13.33 2.08
N TRP A 67 -5.15 13.11 3.28
CA TRP A 67 -5.73 13.59 4.52
C TRP A 67 -5.30 15.03 4.87
N SER A 68 -5.15 15.88 3.85
CA SER A 68 -4.74 17.28 3.94
C SER A 68 -3.46 17.47 4.78
N LYS A 69 -3.60 17.91 6.04
CA LYS A 69 -2.47 18.17 6.96
C LYS A 69 -1.67 16.92 7.31
N TYR A 70 -2.22 15.72 7.09
CA TYR A 70 -1.56 14.44 7.35
C TYR A 70 -0.91 13.82 6.10
N GLY A 71 -0.98 14.48 4.94
CA GLY A 71 -0.36 14.02 3.70
C GLY A 71 -1.12 12.89 2.98
N ALA A 72 -0.44 12.27 2.01
CA ALA A 72 -0.97 11.16 1.22
C ALA A 72 -0.75 9.82 1.94
N TRP A 73 -1.73 8.94 1.85
CA TRP A 73 -1.74 7.64 2.50
C TRP A 73 -2.10 6.57 1.48
N GLY A 74 -1.30 5.51 1.42
CA GLY A 74 -1.64 4.31 0.66
C GLY A 74 -2.63 3.48 1.44
N ILE A 75 -3.62 2.94 0.74
CA ILE A 75 -4.64 2.06 1.32
C ILE A 75 -4.67 0.73 0.54
N TRP A 76 -4.70 -0.38 1.29
CA TRP A 76 -4.81 -1.74 0.77
C TRP A 76 -6.00 -2.44 1.41
N LYS A 77 -6.77 -3.21 0.63
CA LYS A 77 -7.74 -4.18 1.16
C LYS A 77 -7.14 -5.58 1.05
N ILE A 78 -6.74 -6.10 2.19
CA ILE A 78 -6.18 -7.43 2.27
C ILE A 78 -7.30 -8.40 2.60
N THR A 79 -7.71 -9.14 1.59
CA THR A 79 -8.61 -10.29 1.74
C THR A 79 -7.81 -11.59 1.72
N THR A 80 -8.45 -12.70 2.14
CA THR A 80 -7.89 -14.05 1.96
C THR A 80 -7.53 -14.32 0.49
N VAL A 81 -8.32 -13.81 -0.46
CA VAL A 81 -8.04 -13.93 -1.90
C VAL A 81 -6.77 -13.16 -2.29
N SER A 82 -6.62 -11.92 -1.81
CA SER A 82 -5.44 -11.09 -2.10
C SER A 82 -4.15 -11.76 -1.61
N ARG A 83 -4.19 -12.39 -0.42
CA ARG A 83 -3.05 -13.14 0.11
C ARG A 83 -2.68 -14.34 -0.77
N LEU A 84 -3.68 -15.16 -1.12
CA LEU A 84 -3.47 -16.32 -1.98
C LEU A 84 -2.94 -15.95 -3.36
N PHE A 85 -3.39 -14.82 -3.91
CA PHE A 85 -2.90 -14.32 -5.19
C PHE A 85 -1.42 -13.92 -5.12
N GLU A 86 -1.02 -13.15 -4.12
CA GLU A 86 0.39 -12.74 -3.95
C GLU A 86 1.31 -13.93 -3.63
N GLU A 87 0.85 -14.91 -2.84
CA GLU A 87 1.59 -16.15 -2.62
C GLU A 87 1.79 -16.94 -3.91
N LYS A 88 0.74 -17.05 -4.74
CA LYS A 88 0.86 -17.68 -6.07
C LYS A 88 1.81 -16.89 -6.95
N LYS A 89 1.67 -15.57 -7.05
CA LYS A 89 2.54 -14.69 -7.86
C LYS A 89 4.00 -14.83 -7.45
N ARG A 90 4.29 -14.87 -6.15
CA ARG A 90 5.62 -15.15 -5.60
C ARG A 90 6.13 -16.52 -6.02
N LYS A 91 5.32 -17.58 -5.87
CA LYS A 91 5.69 -18.94 -6.28
C LYS A 91 5.98 -19.03 -7.78
N TRP A 92 5.17 -18.38 -8.61
CA TRP A 92 5.40 -18.28 -10.06
C TRP A 92 6.71 -17.55 -10.38
N ARG A 93 7.00 -16.42 -9.71
CA ARG A 93 8.27 -15.68 -9.89
C ARG A 93 9.50 -16.52 -9.50
N VAL A 94 9.39 -17.35 -8.47
CA VAL A 94 10.50 -18.25 -8.05
C VAL A 94 10.70 -19.42 -9.02
N LEU A 95 9.62 -19.93 -9.62
CA LEU A 95 9.68 -21.09 -10.51
C LEU A 95 10.08 -20.74 -11.95
N PHE A 96 9.82 -19.51 -12.41
CA PHE A 96 9.96 -19.12 -13.81
C PHE A 96 10.70 -17.79 -14.01
N GLY A 97 11.30 -17.22 -12.96
CA GLY A 97 12.05 -15.96 -12.99
C GLY A 97 13.51 -16.13 -12.62
#